data_AF-A0AAV9CKI0-F1
#
_entry.id   AF-A0AAV9CKI0-F1
#
_cell.length_a   1.000
_cell.length_b   1.000
_cell.length_c   1.000
_cell.angle_alpha   90.00
_cell.angle_beta   90.00
_cell.angle_gamma   90.00
#
_symmetry.space_group_name_H-M   'P 1'
#
loop_
_entity.id
_entity.type
_entity.pdbx_description
1 polymer ?
#
loop_
_entity_poly.entity_id
_entity_poly.type
_entity_poly.pdbx_seq_one_letter_code
_entity_poly.pdbx_strand_id
1 'polypeptide(L)' 'MHKVTLEVKGEVQMVKLSEKLREGGIAHKLWVEQPENTPTCIATKPYPKAEVAAFFKKLKLCK' A
#
# COMPACT_ATOMS: atom_id res chain seq x y z
N MET A 1 16.04 -8.45 -5.35
CA MET A 1 14.65 -7.99 -5.14
C MET A 1 14.55 -7.43 -3.73
N HIS A 2 14.23 -6.14 -3.57
CA HIS A 2 14.19 -5.47 -2.26
C HIS A 2 12.74 -5.26 -1.84
N LYS A 3 12.33 -5.85 -0.71
CA LYS A 3 11.01 -5.64 -0.11
C LYS A 3 11.12 -4.58 0.98
N VAL A 4 10.17 -3.65 1.03
CA VAL A 4 10.08 -2.62 2.06
C VAL A 4 8.68 -2.66 2.66
N THR A 5 8.60 -2.75 3.99
CA THR A 5 7.33 -2.71 4.72
C THR A 5 7.13 -1.32 5.30
N LEU A 6 6.00 -0.70 4.99
CA LEU A 6 5.66 0.65 5.42
C LEU A 6 4.38 0.63 6.25
N GLU A 7 4.36 1.43 7.31
CA GLU A 7 3.23 1.54 8.22
C GLU A 7 2.19 2.53 7.68
N VAL A 8 0.91 2.15 7.81
CA VAL A 8 -0.25 3.00 7.58
C VAL A 8 -1.06 3.04 8.87
N LYS A 9 -1.38 4.23 9.37
CA LYS A 9 -1.92 4.42 10.73
C LYS A 9 -3.43 4.16 10.89
N GLY A 10 -4.10 3.64 9.86
CA GLY A 10 -5.52 3.34 9.95
C GLY A 10 -6.17 2.98 8.62
N GLU A 11 -7.34 2.39 8.72
CA GLU A 11 -8.13 1.88 7.59
C GLU A 11 -8.43 2.95 6.54
N VAL A 12 -8.87 4.13 6.95
CA VAL A 12 -9.19 5.24 6.01
C VAL A 12 -7.97 5.62 5.16
N GLN A 13 -6.77 5.59 5.75
CA GLN A 13 -5.54 5.86 5.00
C GLN A 13 -5.18 4.70 4.07
N MET A 14 -5.45 3.45 4.48
CA MET A 14 -5.24 2.26 3.67
C MET A 14 -6.11 2.29 2.40
N VAL A 15 -7.41 2.53 2.57
CA VAL A 15 -8.35 2.61 1.44
C VAL A 15 -7.98 3.74 0.49
N LYS A 16 -7.71 4.95 1.01
CA LYS A 16 -7.25 6.08 0.20
C LYS A 16 -5.94 5.82 -0.54
N LEU A 17 -5.03 5.06 0.06
CA LEU A 17 -3.78 4.65 -0.60
C LEU A 17 -4.07 3.68 -1.75
N SER A 18 -4.95 2.70 -1.54
CA SER A 18 -5.40 1.77 -2.59
C SER A 18 -6.03 2.51 -3.77
N GLU A 19 -6.91 3.48 -3.50
CA GLU A 19 -7.52 4.30 -4.56
C GLU A 19 -6.49 5.11 -5.33
N LYS A 20 -5.55 5.78 -4.65
CA LYS A 20 -4.46 6.52 -5.29
C LYS A 20 -3.56 5.63 -6.16
N LEU A 21 -3.27 4.42 -5.68
CA LEU A 21 -2.48 3.46 -6.45
C LEU A 21 -3.25 3.00 -7.70
N ARG A 22 -4.57 2.79 -7.58
CA ARG A 22 -5.43 2.46 -8.73
C ARG A 22 -5.47 3.60 -9.74
N GLU A 23 -5.67 4.85 -9.30
CA GLU A 23 -5.66 6.05 -10.15
C GLU A 23 -4.30 6.26 -10.82
N GLY A 24 -3.21 5.95 -10.13
CA GLY A 24 -1.85 5.99 -10.67
C GLY A 24 -1.47 4.82 -11.58
N GLY A 25 -2.39 3.90 -11.90
CA GLY A 25 -2.11 2.72 -12.72
C GLY A 25 -1.18 1.70 -12.04
N ILE A 26 -0.99 1.80 -10.73
CA ILE A 26 -0.13 0.90 -9.97
C ILE A 26 -0.93 -0.33 -9.56
N ALA A 27 -0.70 -1.43 -10.25
CA ALA A 27 -1.24 -2.74 -9.89
C ALA A 27 -0.82 -3.12 -8.46
N HIS A 28 -1.83 -3.36 -7.61
CA HIS A 28 -1.69 -3.70 -6.21
C HIS A 28 -2.87 -4.58 -5.76
N LYS A 29 -2.71 -5.23 -4.61
CA LYS A 29 -3.75 -6.00 -3.93
C LYS A 29 -3.98 -5.39 -2.56
N LEU A 30 -5.21 -5.02 -2.26
CA LEU A 30 -5.68 -4.76 -0.89
C LEU A 30 -6.07 -6.11 -0.27
N TRP A 31 -5.41 -6.49 0.81
CA TRP A 31 -5.74 -7.67 1.60
C TRP A 31 -6.78 -7.29 2.65
N VAL A 32 -7.88 -8.03 2.68
CA VAL A 32 -8.99 -7.84 3.61
C VAL A 32 -9.17 -9.15 4.36
N GLU A 33 -8.96 -9.12 5.67
CA GLU A 33 -9.03 -10.30 6.52
C GLU A 33 -10.49 -10.65 6.85
N GLN A 34 -10.80 -11.94 6.91
CA GLN A 34 -12.13 -12.47 7.22
C GLN A 34 -12.11 -13.14 8.60
N PRO A 35 -13.24 -13.18 9.33
CA PRO A 35 -14.59 -12.71 8.94
C PRO A 35 -14.85 -11.21 9.14
N GLU A 36 -13.92 -10.48 9.78
CA GLU A 36 -14.14 -9.09 10.20
C GLU A 36 -14.11 -8.07 9.05
N ASN A 37 -13.81 -8.50 7.82
CA ASN A 37 -13.70 -7.66 6.62
C ASN A 37 -12.76 -6.44 6.81
N THR A 38 -11.68 -6.61 7.58
CA THR A 38 -10.76 -5.51 7.91
C THR A 38 -9.61 -5.44 6.91
N PRO A 39 -9.33 -4.29 6.27
CA PRO A 39 -8.18 -4.13 5.39
C PRO A 39 -6.87 -4.12 6.19
N THR A 40 -6.02 -5.14 6.01
CA THR A 40 -4.81 -5.33 6.82
C THR A 40 -3.53 -4.88 6.13
N CYS A 41 -3.41 -5.08 4.82
CA CYS A 41 -2.21 -4.67 4.09
C CYS A 41 -2.46 -4.40 2.60
N ILE A 42 -1.52 -3.69 1.98
CA ILE A 42 -1.46 -3.48 0.53
C ILE A 42 -0.13 -4.03 0.02
N ALA A 43 -0.20 -4.87 -1.02
CA ALA A 43 0.97 -5.37 -1.73
C ALA A 43 0.96 -4.85 -3.18
N THR A 44 2.03 -4.19 -3.60
CA THR A 44 2.23 -3.83 -5.01
C THR A 44 2.98 -4.93 -5.75
N LYS A 45 2.85 -4.97 -7.07
CA LYS A 45 3.81 -5.71 -7.92
C LYS A 45 5.22 -5.12 -7.73
N PRO A 46 6.30 -5.82 -8.12
CA PRO A 46 7.63 -5.21 -8.17
C PRO A 46 7.64 -4.03 -9.15
N TYR A 47 8.17 -2.88 -8.70
CA TYR A 47 8.30 -1.67 -9.51
C TYR A 47 9.68 -1.03 -9.31
N PRO A 48 10.20 -0.33 -10.32
CA PRO A 48 11.29 0.63 -10.13
C PRO A 48 10.91 1.68 -9.08
N LYS A 49 11.81 1.94 -8.13
CA LYS A 49 11.57 2.89 -7.03
C LYS A 49 11.12 4.26 -7.53
N ALA A 50 11.65 4.72 -8.67
CA ALA A 50 11.32 6.02 -9.25
C ALA A 50 9.83 6.15 -9.61
N GLU A 51 9.18 5.07 -10.05
CA GLU A 51 7.77 5.08 -10.47
C GLU A 51 6.81 5.12 -9.29
N VAL A 52 7.16 4.44 -8.18
CA VAL A 52 6.23 4.26 -7.05
C VAL A 52 6.56 5.10 -5.83
N ALA A 53 7.77 5.66 -5.71
CA ALA A 53 8.20 6.35 -4.50
C ALA A 53 7.28 7.53 -4.12
N ALA A 54 6.69 8.24 -5.09
CA ALA A 54 5.78 9.35 -4.82
C ALA A 54 4.57 8.95 -3.97
N PHE A 55 4.04 7.74 -4.14
CA PHE A 55 2.88 7.22 -3.39
C PHE A 55 3.24 6.86 -1.95
N PHE A 56 4.49 6.45 -1.71
CA PHE A 56 4.93 5.85 -0.45
C PHE A 56 5.82 6.76 0.41
N LYS A 57 6.35 7.86 -0.14
CA LYS A 57 7.31 8.78 0.52
C LYS A 57 6.86 9.32 1.89
N LYS A 58 5.55 9.41 2.13
CA LYS A 58 4.99 9.94 3.38
C LYS A 58 4.79 8.86 4.46
N LEU A 59 4.91 7.58 4.10
CA LEU A 59 4.77 6.48 5.04
C LEU A 59 6.10 6.22 5.74
N LYS A 60 6.02 5.75 6.98
CA LYS A 60 7.20 5.40 7.79
C LYS A 60 7.51 3.92 7.63
N LEU A 61 8.76 3.53 7.86
CA LEU A 61 9.11 2.11 7.96
C LEU A 61 8.32 1.47 9.09
N CYS A 62 7.67 0.34 8.79
CA CYS A 62 7.01 -0.47 9.80
C CYS A 62 8.10 -1.05 10.72
N LYS A 63 8.00 -0.75 12.01
CA LYS A 63 8.87 -1.30 13.05
C LYS A 63 8.17 -2.45 13.77
#